data_AF-D0URI8-F1
#
_entry.id   AF-D0URI8-F1
#
_cell.length_a   1.000
_cell.length_b   1.000
_cell.length_c   1.000
_cell.angle_alpha   90.00
_cell.angle_beta   90.00
_cell.angle_gamma   90.00
#
_symmetry.space_group_name_H-M   'P 1'
#
loop_
_entity.id
_entity.type
_entity.pdbx_description
1 polymer ?
#
loop_
_entity_poly.entity_id
_entity_poly.type
_entity_poly.pdbx_seq_one_letter_code
_entity_poly.pdbx_strand_id
1 'polypeptide(L)'
;LSIAEALVASGGLISLANKDGDTPIDKTKGSLAKRVHELAIETGQDLKKITFKDQSWLGLKTRSRDATLSRHRGININDLSLHTRITSTPSGETWRGRWQKNDIVAKILTVRDCTSRISRDFNEEFPKLRIFSHPNVLPVVGCCNSPPRLVVISQYLPHGSLYSLLHDAVTINTGDPSQPPRPPVVDTATALRFATDVARGMAFLHTLERIIPQYYLNSRHVMIDEDFTARINMADAKFSFQEKGRIYYPAWMAPEALQKKSSERNWEASDMWSFAILMWELATREVPFADLTPMEVGMKIALEGLRVTIPPGVSP
;
A
#
# COMPACT_ATOMS: atom_id res chain seq x y z
N LEU A 1 18.31 -35.80 -7.21
CA LEU A 1 18.41 -36.24 -8.63
C LEU A 1 17.18 -35.84 -9.43
N SER A 2 15.96 -36.18 -8.96
CA SER A 2 14.71 -35.94 -9.71
C SER A 2 14.40 -34.50 -10.11
N ILE A 3 14.68 -33.50 -9.26
CA ILE A 3 14.26 -32.11 -9.54
C ILE A 3 15.05 -31.48 -10.70
N ALA A 4 16.38 -31.65 -10.72
CA ALA A 4 17.21 -31.08 -11.77
C ALA A 4 16.88 -31.68 -13.15
N GLU A 5 16.65 -32.99 -13.19
CA GLU A 5 16.23 -33.70 -14.40
C GLU A 5 14.83 -33.26 -14.85
N ALA A 6 13.87 -33.15 -13.93
CA ALA A 6 12.53 -32.65 -14.22
C ALA A 6 12.54 -31.21 -14.76
N LEU A 7 13.41 -30.35 -14.23
CA LEU A 7 13.56 -28.97 -14.70
C LEU A 7 14.11 -28.94 -16.13
N VAL A 8 15.13 -29.73 -16.46
CA VAL A 8 15.68 -29.80 -17.83
C VAL A 8 14.65 -30.38 -18.79
N ALA A 9 13.94 -31.44 -18.40
CA ALA A 9 12.85 -32.02 -19.18
C ALA A 9 11.68 -31.04 -19.40
N SER A 10 11.48 -30.09 -18.48
CA SER A 10 10.46 -29.03 -18.58
C SER A 10 10.97 -27.77 -19.30
N GLY A 11 12.13 -27.83 -19.96
CA GLY A 11 12.69 -26.71 -20.74
C GLY A 11 13.67 -25.80 -19.97
N GLY A 12 14.12 -26.21 -18.79
CA GLY A 12 15.17 -25.52 -18.04
C GLY A 12 16.51 -25.56 -18.78
N LEU A 13 17.08 -24.39 -19.03
CA LEU A 13 18.33 -24.25 -19.80
C LEU A 13 19.56 -24.46 -18.92
N ILE A 14 20.40 -25.43 -19.27
CA ILE A 14 21.65 -25.68 -18.54
C ILE A 14 22.78 -24.72 -18.93
N SER A 15 22.62 -23.99 -20.04
CA SER A 15 23.58 -23.01 -20.55
C SER A 15 23.39 -21.60 -19.98
N LEU A 16 22.31 -21.35 -19.23
CA LEU A 16 22.01 -20.05 -18.63
C LEU A 16 22.84 -19.80 -17.38
N ALA A 17 23.69 -18.78 -17.40
CA ALA A 17 24.47 -18.37 -16.24
C ALA A 17 23.62 -17.54 -15.25
N ASN A 18 23.95 -17.62 -13.96
CA ASN A 18 23.42 -16.75 -12.91
C ASN A 18 24.17 -15.40 -12.86
N LYS A 19 23.80 -14.52 -11.92
CA LYS A 19 24.44 -13.21 -11.72
C LYS A 19 25.95 -13.26 -11.43
N ASP A 20 26.43 -14.40 -10.92
CA ASP A 20 27.84 -14.63 -10.60
C ASP A 20 28.60 -15.26 -11.79
N GLY A 21 27.90 -15.50 -12.91
CA GLY A 21 28.47 -16.08 -14.13
C GLY A 21 28.47 -17.61 -14.16
N ASP A 22 27.90 -18.27 -13.16
CA ASP A 22 27.89 -19.73 -13.05
C ASP A 22 26.64 -20.33 -13.69
N THR A 23 26.83 -21.38 -14.49
CA THR A 23 25.74 -22.17 -15.07
C THR A 23 25.31 -23.32 -14.14
N PRO A 24 24.13 -23.93 -14.38
CA PRO A 24 23.74 -25.16 -13.69
C PRO A 24 24.80 -26.28 -13.74
N ILE A 25 25.59 -26.39 -14.82
CA ILE A 25 26.68 -27.38 -14.90
C ILE A 25 27.87 -27.01 -13.99
N ASP A 26 28.15 -25.71 -13.80
CA ASP A 26 29.20 -25.23 -12.90
C ASP A 26 28.83 -25.44 -11.42
N LYS A 27 27.53 -25.39 -11.09
CA LYS A 27 27.01 -25.60 -9.74
C LYS A 27 26.74 -27.06 -9.39
N THR A 28 26.57 -27.93 -10.38
CA THR A 28 26.37 -29.37 -10.15
C THR A 28 27.71 -30.11 -10.15
N LYS A 29 27.83 -31.17 -9.34
CA LYS A 29 29.07 -31.97 -9.21
C LYS A 29 28.79 -33.46 -9.39
N GLY A 30 29.81 -34.20 -9.80
CA GLY A 30 29.77 -35.66 -9.87
C GLY A 30 28.82 -36.19 -10.95
N SER A 31 28.13 -37.30 -10.64
CA SER A 31 27.25 -38.00 -11.58
C SER A 31 26.06 -37.15 -12.06
N LEU A 32 25.58 -36.21 -11.23
CA LEU A 32 24.46 -35.33 -11.57
C LEU A 32 24.80 -34.38 -12.72
N ALA A 33 26.02 -33.84 -12.74
CA ALA A 33 26.47 -32.95 -13.82
C ALA A 33 26.51 -33.67 -15.17
N LYS A 34 27.02 -34.92 -15.19
CA LYS A 34 27.02 -35.78 -16.38
C LYS A 34 25.59 -36.04 -16.88
N ARG A 35 24.69 -36.40 -15.97
CA ARG A 35 23.31 -36.76 -16.31
C ARG A 35 22.50 -35.58 -16.85
N VAL A 36 22.64 -34.41 -16.22
CA VAL A 36 21.99 -33.16 -16.66
C VAL A 36 22.53 -32.70 -18.02
N HIS A 37 23.82 -32.91 -18.28
CA HIS A 37 24.45 -32.60 -19.56
C HIS A 37 23.96 -33.51 -20.69
N GLU A 38 23.92 -34.82 -20.46
CA GLU A 38 23.37 -35.80 -21.42
C GLU A 38 21.91 -35.48 -21.74
N LEU A 39 21.08 -35.22 -20.72
CA LEU A 39 19.67 -34.90 -20.91
C LEU A 39 19.45 -33.60 -21.70
N ALA A 40 20.31 -32.61 -21.52
CA ALA A 40 20.27 -31.37 -22.31
C ALA A 40 20.62 -31.61 -23.79
N ILE A 41 21.55 -32.52 -24.09
CA ILE A 41 21.87 -32.93 -25.47
C ILE A 41 20.70 -33.70 -26.08
N GLU A 42 20.12 -34.65 -25.34
CA GLU A 42 18.96 -35.44 -25.78
C GLU A 42 17.74 -34.55 -26.08
N THR A 43 17.55 -33.49 -25.30
CA THR A 43 16.47 -32.50 -25.50
C THR A 43 16.82 -31.40 -26.52
N GLY A 44 17.99 -31.47 -27.17
CA GLY A 44 18.38 -30.56 -28.25
C GLY A 44 18.75 -29.15 -27.81
N GLN A 45 19.19 -28.95 -26.58
CA GLN A 45 19.60 -27.62 -26.09
C GLN A 45 20.91 -27.15 -26.72
N ASP A 46 21.00 -25.85 -27.01
CA ASP A 46 22.28 -25.20 -27.34
C ASP A 46 23.11 -25.00 -26.06
N LEU A 47 24.27 -25.65 -26.02
CA LEU A 47 25.20 -25.64 -24.90
C LEU A 47 26.08 -24.38 -24.86
N LYS A 48 25.93 -23.48 -25.82
CA LYS A 48 26.63 -22.19 -25.80
C LYS A 48 26.19 -21.38 -24.60
N LYS A 49 27.15 -21.03 -23.73
CA LYS A 49 26.92 -20.27 -22.50
C LYS A 49 26.17 -18.97 -22.78
N ILE A 50 24.99 -18.84 -22.17
CA ILE A 50 24.17 -17.63 -22.18
C ILE A 50 24.54 -16.84 -20.94
N THR A 51 25.23 -15.72 -21.14
CA THR A 51 25.57 -14.81 -20.05
C THR A 51 24.31 -14.28 -19.38
N PHE A 52 24.32 -14.23 -18.04
CA PHE A 52 23.29 -13.51 -17.30
C PHE A 52 23.26 -12.06 -17.79
N LYS A 53 22.14 -11.66 -18.39
CA LYS A 53 21.88 -10.26 -18.68
C LYS A 53 21.19 -9.69 -17.46
N ASP A 54 21.88 -8.79 -16.77
CA ASP A 54 21.26 -8.07 -15.69
C ASP A 54 20.12 -7.20 -16.25
N GLN A 55 18.89 -7.66 -16.04
CA GLN A 55 17.70 -6.92 -16.43
C GLN A 55 17.38 -5.79 -15.42
N SER A 56 18.18 -5.59 -14.37
CA SER A 56 18.07 -4.42 -13.51
C SER A 56 18.29 -3.11 -14.29
N TRP A 57 19.10 -3.15 -15.36
CA TRP A 57 19.36 -2.02 -16.28
C TRP A 57 18.47 -2.02 -17.54
N LEU A 58 17.73 -3.11 -17.80
CA LEU A 58 16.44 -3.00 -18.49
C LEU A 58 15.49 -2.41 -17.46
N GLY A 59 15.71 -1.12 -17.17
CA GLY A 59 14.86 -0.38 -16.28
C GLY A 59 13.43 -0.71 -16.67
N LEU A 60 12.69 -1.28 -15.72
CA LEU A 60 11.23 -1.39 -15.73
C LEU A 60 10.56 -0.01 -15.79
N LYS A 61 11.18 0.96 -16.46
CA LYS A 61 10.49 1.81 -17.41
C LYS A 61 9.87 0.89 -18.47
N THR A 62 8.72 0.32 -18.12
CA THR A 62 7.57 0.32 -19.01
C THR A 62 7.24 1.77 -19.42
N ARG A 63 8.18 2.45 -20.09
CA ARG A 63 7.81 3.55 -20.97
C ARG A 63 7.21 2.84 -22.17
N SER A 64 5.88 2.89 -22.26
CA SER A 64 5.19 2.67 -23.52
C SER A 64 5.98 3.38 -24.62
N ARG A 65 6.34 2.64 -25.68
CA ARG A 65 6.96 3.21 -26.88
C ARG A 65 6.09 4.28 -27.54
N ASP A 66 4.80 4.32 -27.20
CA ASP A 66 3.94 5.48 -27.39
C ASP A 66 4.01 6.43 -26.20
N ALA A 67 4.80 7.51 -26.33
CA ALA A 67 4.81 8.61 -25.38
C ALA A 67 3.48 9.40 -25.36
N THR A 68 2.60 9.17 -26.34
CA THR A 68 1.29 9.81 -26.53
C THR A 68 0.12 9.04 -25.90
N LEU A 69 0.25 7.75 -25.59
CA LEU A 69 -0.83 6.95 -25.00
C LEU A 69 -0.79 6.87 -23.46
N SER A 70 0.39 6.98 -22.84
CA SER A 70 0.54 6.71 -21.39
C SER A 70 0.78 7.94 -20.52
N ARG A 71 0.79 9.14 -21.09
CA ARG A 71 1.13 10.37 -20.37
C ARG A 71 -0.04 11.35 -20.47
N HIS A 72 -0.83 11.42 -19.41
CA HIS A 72 -1.73 12.54 -19.05
C HIS A 72 -3.17 12.58 -19.58
N ARG A 73 -3.74 11.53 -20.20
CA ARG A 73 -5.22 11.45 -20.19
C ARG A 73 -5.65 10.89 -18.84
N GLY A 74 -6.11 11.77 -17.94
CA GLY A 74 -6.86 11.35 -16.76
C GLY A 74 -8.00 10.42 -17.16
N ILE A 75 -8.41 9.55 -16.24
CA ILE A 75 -9.53 8.62 -16.47
C ILE A 75 -10.80 9.47 -16.60
N ASN A 76 -11.63 9.20 -17.63
CA ASN A 76 -12.92 9.87 -17.74
C ASN A 76 -13.85 9.31 -16.67
N ILE A 77 -14.52 10.19 -15.92
CA ILE A 77 -15.44 9.79 -14.86
C ILE A 77 -16.62 8.96 -15.41
N ASN A 78 -17.01 9.17 -16.66
CA ASN A 78 -18.08 8.42 -17.30
C ASN A 78 -17.68 6.98 -17.64
N ASP A 79 -16.37 6.66 -17.64
CA ASP A 79 -15.87 5.29 -17.82
C ASP A 79 -15.92 4.49 -16.51
N LEU A 80 -16.25 5.15 -15.39
CA LEU A 80 -16.37 4.52 -14.08
C LEU A 80 -17.81 4.05 -13.85
N SER A 81 -17.97 2.76 -13.62
CA SER A 81 -19.26 2.18 -13.18
C SER A 81 -19.29 2.09 -11.65
N LEU A 82 -19.54 3.23 -10.99
CA LEU A 82 -19.66 3.32 -9.53
C LEU A 82 -21.04 2.85 -9.08
N HIS A 83 -21.11 1.97 -8.07
CA HIS A 83 -22.38 1.37 -7.64
C HIS A 83 -22.61 1.34 -6.13
N THR A 84 -21.56 1.17 -5.30
CA THR A 84 -21.74 1.05 -3.84
C THR A 84 -20.93 2.11 -3.13
N ARG A 85 -21.59 2.98 -2.36
CA ARG A 85 -20.90 3.93 -1.48
C ARG A 85 -20.35 3.18 -0.27
N ILE A 86 -19.03 3.20 -0.11
CA ILE A 86 -18.32 2.51 0.99
C ILE A 86 -18.30 3.39 2.23
N THR A 87 -17.86 4.64 2.09
CA THR A 87 -17.73 5.56 3.22
C THR A 87 -17.89 7.02 2.80
N SER A 88 -18.28 7.85 3.76
CA SER A 88 -18.41 9.29 3.64
C SER A 88 -17.58 9.93 4.74
N THR A 89 -16.54 10.67 4.36
CA THR A 89 -15.64 11.34 5.29
C THR A 89 -15.61 12.84 5.00
N PRO A 90 -15.12 13.69 5.91
CA PRO A 90 -14.90 15.11 5.61
C PRO A 90 -13.94 15.36 4.42
N SER A 91 -13.08 14.39 4.09
CA SER A 91 -12.15 14.46 2.96
C SER A 91 -12.81 14.16 1.61
N GLY A 92 -13.97 13.50 1.61
CA GLY A 92 -14.57 12.96 0.40
C GLY A 92 -15.46 11.75 0.61
N GLU A 93 -16.07 11.32 -0.48
CA GLU A 93 -16.85 10.10 -0.56
C GLU A 93 -16.06 9.00 -1.26
N THR A 94 -16.16 7.78 -0.76
CA THR A 94 -15.48 6.62 -1.33
C THR A 94 -16.50 5.64 -1.87
N TRP A 95 -16.36 5.27 -3.13
CA TRP A 95 -17.29 4.42 -3.88
C TRP A 95 -16.56 3.19 -4.43
N ARG A 96 -17.18 2.01 -4.32
CA ARG A 96 -16.81 0.82 -5.08
C ARG A 96 -17.40 0.92 -6.49
N GLY A 97 -16.63 0.52 -7.47
CA GLY A 97 -17.09 0.42 -8.84
C GLY A 97 -16.21 -0.48 -9.70
N ARG A 98 -16.44 -0.44 -11.01
CA ARG A 98 -15.57 -1.08 -12.00
C ARG A 98 -15.04 -0.10 -13.03
N TRP A 99 -13.80 -0.31 -13.43
CA TRP A 99 -13.15 0.37 -14.54
C TRP A 99 -12.30 -0.62 -15.34
N GLN A 100 -12.53 -0.70 -16.65
CA GLN A 100 -11.84 -1.65 -17.55
C GLN A 100 -11.86 -3.11 -17.04
N LYS A 101 -13.01 -3.55 -16.50
CA LYS A 101 -13.23 -4.88 -15.89
C LYS A 101 -12.49 -5.12 -14.56
N ASN A 102 -11.79 -4.13 -14.02
CA ASN A 102 -11.16 -4.20 -12.70
C ASN A 102 -12.09 -3.64 -11.63
N ASP A 103 -12.17 -4.31 -10.48
CA ASP A 103 -12.84 -3.77 -9.29
C ASP A 103 -11.96 -2.67 -8.68
N ILE A 104 -12.55 -1.50 -8.48
CA ILE A 104 -11.86 -0.29 -8.03
C ILE A 104 -12.56 0.38 -6.85
N VAL A 105 -11.80 1.21 -6.16
CA VAL A 105 -12.29 2.22 -5.24
C VAL A 105 -12.05 3.60 -5.85
N ALA A 106 -13.09 4.41 -5.90
CA ALA A 106 -13.06 5.80 -6.35
C ALA A 106 -13.34 6.74 -5.18
N LYS A 107 -12.34 7.52 -4.78
CA LYS A 107 -12.45 8.55 -3.75
C LYS A 107 -12.73 9.90 -4.42
N ILE A 108 -13.97 10.36 -4.32
CA ILE A 108 -14.42 11.67 -4.81
C ILE A 108 -14.08 12.70 -3.73
N LEU A 109 -13.13 13.59 -4.02
CA LEU A 109 -12.61 14.54 -3.06
C LEU A 109 -13.63 15.65 -2.77
N THR A 110 -13.85 15.96 -1.50
CA THR A 110 -14.65 17.14 -1.11
C THR A 110 -13.78 18.38 -1.23
N VAL A 111 -14.06 19.21 -2.24
CA VAL A 111 -13.41 20.50 -2.47
C VAL A 111 -14.50 21.57 -2.56
N ARG A 112 -14.41 22.62 -1.73
CA ARG A 112 -15.42 23.70 -1.69
C ARG A 112 -15.54 24.39 -3.04
N ASP A 113 -14.41 24.89 -3.57
CA ASP A 113 -14.33 25.58 -4.84
C ASP A 113 -13.19 24.98 -5.68
N CYS A 114 -13.52 24.19 -6.70
CA CYS A 114 -12.52 23.59 -7.59
C CYS A 114 -12.02 24.60 -8.63
N THR A 115 -11.10 25.47 -8.24
CA THR A 115 -10.47 26.45 -9.14
C THR A 115 -9.54 25.79 -10.17
N SER A 116 -9.20 26.52 -11.23
CA SER A 116 -8.20 26.07 -12.22
C SER A 116 -6.84 25.76 -11.58
N ARG A 117 -6.46 26.51 -10.54
CA ARG A 117 -5.26 26.25 -9.75
C ARG A 117 -5.34 24.90 -9.05
N ILE A 118 -6.45 24.60 -8.39
CA ILE A 118 -6.64 23.31 -7.70
C ILE A 118 -6.62 22.14 -8.70
N SER A 119 -7.25 22.29 -9.86
CA SER A 119 -7.21 21.29 -10.93
C SER A 119 -5.78 21.06 -11.44
N ARG A 120 -4.97 22.12 -11.58
CA ARG A 120 -3.55 22.01 -11.94
C ARG A 120 -2.73 21.34 -10.84
N ASP A 121 -2.85 21.80 -9.60
CA ASP A 121 -2.12 21.27 -8.45
C ASP A 121 -2.44 19.76 -8.27
N PHE A 122 -3.71 19.36 -8.46
CA PHE A 122 -4.11 17.94 -8.46
C PHE A 122 -3.39 17.11 -9.53
N ASN A 123 -3.30 17.62 -10.77
CA ASN A 123 -2.58 16.95 -11.87
C ASN A 123 -1.07 16.85 -11.62
N GLU A 124 -0.48 17.81 -10.94
CA GLU A 124 0.95 17.83 -10.59
C GLU A 124 1.28 16.90 -9.41
N GLU A 125 0.35 16.75 -8.46
CA GLU A 125 0.57 16.00 -7.23
C GLU A 125 0.21 14.51 -7.35
N PHE A 126 -0.89 14.14 -8.01
CA PHE A 126 -1.35 12.74 -8.05
C PHE A 126 -0.33 11.74 -8.65
N PRO A 127 0.52 12.08 -9.64
CA PRO A 127 1.44 11.10 -10.21
C PRO A 127 2.42 10.55 -9.19
N LYS A 128 2.71 11.31 -8.13
CA LYS A 128 3.61 10.91 -7.04
C LYS A 128 3.02 9.83 -6.14
N LEU A 129 1.69 9.63 -6.20
CA LEU A 129 0.97 8.57 -5.48
C LEU A 129 0.93 7.23 -6.25
N ARG A 130 1.44 7.21 -7.49
CA ARG A 130 1.43 6.03 -8.38
C ARG A 130 2.64 5.13 -8.14
N ILE A 131 2.77 4.64 -6.92
CA ILE A 131 3.95 3.92 -6.41
C ILE A 131 3.74 2.40 -6.54
N PHE A 132 4.12 1.83 -7.69
CA PHE A 132 3.89 0.40 -8.01
C PHE A 132 5.04 -0.54 -7.61
N SER A 133 6.10 -0.02 -6.96
CA SER A 133 7.36 -0.74 -6.77
C SER A 133 7.52 -1.40 -5.39
N HIS A 134 6.46 -1.49 -4.58
CA HIS A 134 6.52 -2.11 -3.25
C HIS A 134 5.23 -2.87 -2.88
N PRO A 135 5.31 -4.10 -2.35
CA PRO A 135 4.13 -4.92 -2.06
C PRO A 135 3.26 -4.37 -0.93
N ASN A 136 3.85 -3.71 0.08
CA ASN A 136 3.11 -3.11 1.20
C ASN A 136 2.68 -1.65 0.95
N VAL A 137 2.65 -1.21 -0.31
CA VAL A 137 2.12 0.09 -0.71
C VAL A 137 0.98 -0.15 -1.70
N LEU A 138 -0.20 0.39 -1.42
CA LEU A 138 -1.34 0.36 -2.32
C LEU A 138 -1.32 1.64 -3.18
N PRO A 139 -0.94 1.54 -4.46
CA PRO A 139 -0.80 2.70 -5.32
C PRO A 139 -2.15 3.31 -5.71
N VAL A 140 -2.10 4.59 -6.05
CA VAL A 140 -3.12 5.19 -6.91
C VAL A 140 -2.94 4.65 -8.32
N VAL A 141 -3.99 4.05 -8.87
CA VAL A 141 -4.02 3.53 -10.25
C VAL A 141 -4.09 4.70 -11.23
N GLY A 142 -4.98 5.65 -10.95
CA GLY A 142 -5.19 6.85 -11.75
C GLY A 142 -6.12 7.85 -11.06
N CYS A 143 -6.51 8.89 -11.80
CA CYS A 143 -7.40 9.92 -11.29
C CYS A 143 -8.37 10.42 -12.39
N CYS A 144 -9.49 10.99 -11.98
CA CYS A 144 -10.35 11.81 -12.82
C CYS A 144 -10.22 13.28 -12.40
N ASN A 145 -9.78 14.13 -13.31
CA ASN A 145 -9.82 15.57 -13.12
C ASN A 145 -10.93 16.15 -14.00
N SER A 146 -12.14 16.21 -13.45
CA SER A 146 -13.34 16.68 -14.16
C SER A 146 -14.09 17.68 -13.27
N PRO A 147 -13.59 18.93 -13.14
CA PRO A 147 -14.19 19.93 -12.26
C PRO A 147 -15.72 20.02 -12.43
N PRO A 148 -16.49 20.07 -11.33
CA PRO A 148 -16.05 20.23 -9.94
C PRO A 148 -15.58 18.94 -9.26
N ARG A 149 -15.55 17.78 -9.95
CA ARG A 149 -15.22 16.48 -9.36
C ARG A 149 -13.76 16.10 -9.61
N LEU A 150 -13.01 15.96 -8.52
CA LEU A 150 -11.68 15.34 -8.51
C LEU A 150 -11.81 13.95 -7.88
N VAL A 151 -11.32 12.93 -8.57
CA VAL A 151 -11.47 11.53 -8.15
C VAL A 151 -10.11 10.85 -8.15
N VAL A 152 -9.78 10.16 -7.06
CA VAL A 152 -8.59 9.30 -6.96
C VAL A 152 -9.05 7.85 -7.03
N ILE A 153 -8.37 7.03 -7.84
CA ILE A 153 -8.76 5.64 -8.11
C ILE A 153 -7.66 4.69 -7.62
N SER A 154 -8.03 3.70 -6.83
CA SER A 154 -7.17 2.60 -6.38
C SER A 154 -7.87 1.26 -6.57
N GLN A 155 -7.14 0.16 -6.39
CA GLN A 155 -7.71 -1.18 -6.38
C GLN A 155 -8.65 -1.36 -5.17
N TYR A 156 -9.77 -2.06 -5.37
CA TYR A 156 -10.63 -2.48 -4.26
C TYR A 156 -9.99 -3.65 -3.51
N LEU A 157 -9.81 -3.50 -2.20
CA LEU A 157 -9.35 -4.56 -1.31
C LEU A 157 -10.51 -5.01 -0.40
N PRO A 158 -10.89 -6.30 -0.39
CA PRO A 158 -12.15 -6.76 0.18
C PRO A 158 -12.20 -6.75 1.71
N HIS A 159 -11.06 -6.86 2.39
CA HIS A 159 -11.01 -6.80 3.86
C HIS A 159 -11.04 -5.35 4.39
N GLY A 160 -11.06 -4.35 3.51
CA GLY A 160 -11.17 -2.95 3.90
C GLY A 160 -9.93 -2.44 4.62
N SER A 161 -10.13 -1.49 5.54
CA SER A 161 -9.04 -0.91 6.33
C SER A 161 -8.70 -1.77 7.54
N LEU A 162 -7.47 -1.68 8.03
CA LEU A 162 -7.05 -2.29 9.28
C LEU A 162 -7.94 -1.83 10.44
N TYR A 163 -8.36 -0.56 10.46
CA TYR A 163 -9.31 -0.04 11.44
C TYR A 163 -10.62 -0.86 11.44
N SER A 164 -11.21 -1.06 10.27
CA SER A 164 -12.47 -1.82 10.15
C SER A 164 -12.27 -3.28 10.54
N LEU A 165 -11.14 -3.87 10.17
CA LEU A 165 -10.81 -5.24 10.54
C LEU A 165 -10.65 -5.43 12.06
N LEU A 166 -10.09 -4.44 12.77
CA LEU A 166 -9.89 -4.52 14.22
C LEU A 166 -11.14 -4.17 15.03
N HIS A 167 -11.89 -3.15 14.60
CA HIS A 167 -12.94 -2.52 15.43
C HIS A 167 -14.36 -2.79 14.93
N ASP A 168 -14.60 -2.85 13.61
CA ASP A 168 -15.94 -3.11 13.06
C ASP A 168 -16.28 -4.62 13.11
N ALA A 169 -15.27 -5.48 13.21
CA ALA A 169 -15.42 -6.91 13.49
C ALA A 169 -16.12 -7.22 14.83
N VAL A 170 -16.07 -6.27 15.77
CA VAL A 170 -16.61 -6.42 17.13
C VAL A 170 -18.09 -6.01 17.19
N THR A 171 -18.58 -5.20 16.24
CA THR A 171 -19.95 -4.65 16.24
C THR A 171 -20.98 -5.51 15.48
N ILE A 172 -20.56 -6.49 14.67
CA ILE A 172 -21.47 -7.42 13.97
C ILE A 172 -21.81 -8.61 14.90
N ASN A 173 -22.62 -8.34 15.92
CA ASN A 173 -23.33 -9.36 16.74
C ASN A 173 -24.82 -9.38 16.37
N THR A 174 -25.15 -9.48 15.09
CA THR A 174 -26.54 -9.69 14.65
C THR A 174 -26.58 -10.89 13.71
N GLY A 175 -27.33 -11.92 14.09
CA GLY A 175 -27.51 -13.17 13.35
C GLY A 175 -28.31 -13.02 12.05
N ASP A 176 -28.01 -11.99 11.26
CA ASP A 176 -28.65 -11.72 9.96
C ASP A 176 -27.85 -12.41 8.83
N PRO A 177 -28.41 -13.44 8.17
CA PRO A 177 -27.75 -14.16 7.07
C PRO A 177 -27.58 -13.34 5.78
N SER A 178 -28.10 -12.11 5.71
CA SER A 178 -27.88 -11.19 4.58
C SER A 178 -26.60 -10.35 4.70
N GLN A 179 -25.92 -10.39 5.84
CA GLN A 179 -24.65 -9.69 6.09
C GLN A 179 -23.46 -10.51 5.56
N PRO A 180 -22.37 -9.84 5.10
CA PRO A 180 -21.14 -10.53 4.73
C PRO A 180 -20.57 -11.34 5.91
N PRO A 181 -19.84 -12.44 5.66
CA PRO A 181 -19.30 -13.29 6.71
C PRO A 181 -18.43 -12.49 7.68
N ARG A 182 -18.46 -12.87 8.97
CA ARG A 182 -17.69 -12.23 10.04
C ARG A 182 -16.23 -12.07 9.59
N PRO A 183 -15.64 -10.87 9.72
CA PRO A 183 -14.24 -10.71 9.42
C PRO A 183 -13.39 -11.65 10.29
N PRO A 184 -12.33 -12.22 9.72
CA PRO A 184 -11.47 -13.19 10.37
C PRO A 184 -10.88 -12.59 11.66
N VAL A 185 -10.89 -13.36 12.74
CA VAL A 185 -10.28 -12.95 14.01
C VAL A 185 -8.79 -12.78 13.78
N VAL A 186 -8.29 -11.54 13.92
CA VAL A 186 -6.86 -11.26 13.87
C VAL A 186 -6.23 -11.87 15.11
N ASP A 187 -5.37 -12.87 14.97
CA ASP A 187 -4.57 -13.42 16.06
C ASP A 187 -3.25 -12.64 16.23
N THR A 188 -2.45 -12.96 17.25
CA THR A 188 -1.19 -12.28 17.51
C THR A 188 -0.21 -12.44 16.33
N ALA A 189 -0.16 -13.61 15.70
CA ALA A 189 0.70 -13.85 14.55
C ALA A 189 0.32 -12.96 13.35
N THR A 190 -0.98 -12.83 13.06
CA THR A 190 -1.48 -11.94 12.00
C THR A 190 -1.24 -10.47 12.34
N ALA A 191 -1.42 -10.07 13.61
CA ALA A 191 -1.11 -8.70 14.05
C ALA A 191 0.37 -8.35 13.85
N LEU A 192 1.29 -9.27 14.19
CA LEU A 192 2.73 -9.09 13.93
C LEU A 192 3.07 -9.06 12.43
N ARG A 193 2.35 -9.82 11.61
CA ARG A 193 2.48 -9.76 10.15
C ARG A 193 2.07 -8.38 9.62
N PHE A 194 0.92 -7.87 10.04
CA PHE A 194 0.47 -6.52 9.67
C PHE A 194 1.46 -5.44 10.10
N ALA A 195 1.97 -5.52 11.34
CA ALA A 195 3.00 -4.60 11.81
C ALA A 195 4.27 -4.64 10.94
N THR A 196 4.73 -5.84 10.58
CA THR A 196 5.91 -6.04 9.74
C THR A 196 5.69 -5.47 8.33
N ASP A 197 4.51 -5.70 7.75
CA ASP A 197 4.12 -5.21 6.43
C ASP A 197 4.07 -3.67 6.41
N VAL A 198 3.42 -3.06 7.40
CA VAL A 198 3.36 -1.59 7.53
C VAL A 198 4.77 -1.02 7.72
N ALA A 199 5.60 -1.63 8.56
CA ALA A 199 6.98 -1.19 8.78
C ALA A 199 7.81 -1.24 7.48
N ARG A 200 7.71 -2.31 6.70
CA ARG A 200 8.38 -2.44 5.38
C ARG A 200 7.90 -1.37 4.41
N GLY A 201 6.60 -1.15 4.32
CA GLY A 201 6.01 -0.12 3.48
C GLY A 201 6.49 1.28 3.86
N MET A 202 6.49 1.61 5.16
CA MET A 202 6.97 2.91 5.65
C MET A 202 8.46 3.08 5.43
N ALA A 203 9.28 2.05 5.70
CA ALA A 203 10.72 2.11 5.45
C ALA A 203 11.00 2.38 3.97
N PHE A 204 10.25 1.73 3.06
CA PHE A 204 10.35 2.01 1.63
C PHE A 204 9.92 3.45 1.31
N LEU A 205 8.80 3.95 1.84
CA LEU A 205 8.38 5.34 1.62
C LEU A 205 9.40 6.35 2.17
N HIS A 206 10.10 6.01 3.26
CA HIS A 206 11.16 6.84 3.85
C HIS A 206 12.39 6.97 2.93
N THR A 207 12.61 6.02 2.01
CA THR A 207 13.67 6.13 0.99
C THR A 207 13.34 7.09 -0.16
N LEU A 208 12.07 7.48 -0.31
CA LEU A 208 11.63 8.36 -1.38
C LEU A 208 11.84 9.82 -0.98
N GLU A 209 12.32 10.65 -1.92
CA GLU A 209 12.29 12.09 -1.72
C GLU A 209 10.87 12.55 -1.37
N ARG A 210 10.76 13.47 -0.42
CA ARG A 210 9.51 13.91 0.20
C ARG A 210 8.35 13.97 -0.80
N ILE A 211 7.42 13.03 -0.66
CA ILE A 211 6.21 12.97 -1.47
C ILE A 211 5.31 14.15 -1.06
N ILE A 212 4.96 14.99 -2.04
CA ILE A 212 3.82 15.92 -1.97
C ILE A 212 2.77 15.24 -2.84
N PRO A 213 1.71 14.59 -2.34
CA PRO A 213 0.88 14.94 -1.17
C PRO A 213 1.36 14.45 0.21
N GLN A 214 0.92 15.14 1.28
CA GLN A 214 1.32 14.79 2.65
C GLN A 214 0.58 13.55 3.15
N TYR A 215 1.31 12.56 3.67
CA TYR A 215 0.75 11.35 4.24
C TYR A 215 0.76 11.39 5.78
N TYR A 216 -0.24 10.76 6.40
CA TYR A 216 -0.35 10.57 7.85
C TYR A 216 -0.75 9.12 8.10
N LEU A 217 0.13 8.34 8.71
CA LEU A 217 -0.13 6.93 8.98
C LEU A 217 -1.18 6.77 10.10
N ASN A 218 -2.16 5.90 9.89
CA ASN A 218 -3.11 5.42 10.90
C ASN A 218 -3.80 4.14 10.37
N SER A 219 -4.56 3.44 11.22
CA SER A 219 -5.19 2.16 10.87
C SER A 219 -6.28 2.26 9.79
N ARG A 220 -6.86 3.45 9.57
CA ARG A 220 -7.83 3.69 8.48
C ARG A 220 -7.17 3.79 7.12
N HIS A 221 -5.89 4.19 7.08
CA HIS A 221 -5.12 4.35 5.85
C HIS A 221 -4.25 3.11 5.51
N VAL A 222 -4.35 2.04 6.29
CA VAL A 222 -3.76 0.73 5.98
C VAL A 222 -4.89 -0.17 5.51
N MET A 223 -4.75 -0.74 4.31
CA MET A 223 -5.75 -1.61 3.70
C MET A 223 -5.27 -3.05 3.69
N ILE A 224 -6.20 -3.99 3.83
CA ILE A 224 -5.90 -5.41 3.93
C ILE A 224 -6.33 -6.12 2.63
N ASP A 225 -5.36 -6.71 1.95
CA ASP A 225 -5.55 -7.46 0.71
C ASP A 225 -6.09 -8.89 0.98
N GLU A 226 -6.58 -9.57 -0.06
CA GLU A 226 -7.17 -10.93 0.02
C GLU A 226 -6.27 -11.97 0.69
N ASP A 227 -4.96 -11.84 0.51
CA ASP A 227 -3.94 -12.70 1.11
C ASP A 227 -3.52 -12.27 2.52
N PHE A 228 -4.23 -11.30 3.11
CA PHE A 228 -3.91 -10.62 4.37
C PHE A 228 -2.53 -9.93 4.36
N THR A 229 -2.10 -9.43 3.21
CA THR A 229 -1.01 -8.46 3.14
C THR A 229 -1.53 -7.08 3.55
N ALA A 230 -0.87 -6.42 4.50
CA ALA A 230 -1.18 -5.03 4.81
C ALA A 230 -0.49 -4.08 3.83
N ARG A 231 -1.26 -3.11 3.31
CA ARG A 231 -0.79 -2.13 2.32
C ARG A 231 -1.15 -0.71 2.71
N ILE A 232 -0.16 0.18 2.65
CA ILE A 232 -0.32 1.61 2.94
C ILE A 232 -1.06 2.27 1.77
N ASN A 233 -2.24 2.83 2.01
CA ASN A 233 -3.11 3.38 0.97
C ASN A 233 -2.68 4.77 0.52
N MET A 234 -2.09 4.89 -0.68
CA MET A 234 -1.67 6.18 -1.20
C MET A 234 -2.84 7.11 -1.56
N ALA A 235 -4.05 6.59 -1.76
CA ALA A 235 -5.24 7.41 -2.03
C ALA A 235 -5.72 8.25 -0.83
N ASP A 236 -5.18 7.99 0.37
CA ASP A 236 -5.46 8.76 1.59
C ASP A 236 -4.43 9.86 1.88
N ALA A 237 -3.42 10.01 1.02
CA ALA A 237 -2.52 11.15 1.08
C ALA A 237 -3.30 12.46 0.82
N LYS A 238 -2.97 13.51 1.57
CA LYS A 238 -3.67 14.80 1.53
C LYS A 238 -3.02 15.74 0.54
N PHE A 239 -3.76 16.10 -0.51
CA PHE A 239 -3.32 17.09 -1.49
C PHE A 239 -3.15 18.47 -0.84
N SER A 240 -2.29 19.32 -1.41
CA SER A 240 -1.94 20.62 -0.83
C SER A 240 -3.13 21.58 -0.61
N PHE A 241 -4.23 21.37 -1.33
CA PHE A 241 -5.46 22.16 -1.24
C PHE A 241 -6.50 21.59 -0.27
N GLN A 242 -6.31 20.39 0.27
CA GLN A 242 -7.27 19.75 1.18
C GLN A 242 -7.02 20.14 2.64
N GLU A 243 -8.12 20.27 3.39
CA GLU A 243 -8.13 20.26 4.87
C GLU A 243 -7.11 21.18 5.56
N LYS A 244 -6.82 22.35 4.97
CA LYS A 244 -5.89 23.31 5.54
C LYS A 244 -6.31 23.69 6.96
N GLY A 245 -5.46 23.37 7.93
CA GLY A 245 -5.71 23.63 9.36
C GLY A 245 -6.78 22.73 10.01
N ARG A 246 -7.14 21.59 9.40
CA ARG A 246 -8.11 20.63 9.96
C ARG A 246 -7.47 19.27 10.18
N ILE A 247 -7.69 18.72 11.38
CA ILE A 247 -7.16 17.42 11.78
C ILE A 247 -8.34 16.61 12.32
N TYR A 248 -8.65 15.49 11.67
CA TYR A 248 -9.78 14.62 12.03
C TYR A 248 -9.37 13.41 12.87
N TYR A 249 -8.11 12.99 12.78
CA TYR A 249 -7.59 11.78 13.44
C TYR A 249 -6.28 12.05 14.21
N PRO A 250 -6.30 12.88 15.26
CA PRO A 250 -5.08 13.28 15.97
C PRO A 250 -4.50 12.18 16.87
N ALA A 251 -5.25 11.12 17.18
CA ALA A 251 -4.80 10.04 18.08
C ALA A 251 -3.52 9.32 17.60
N TRP A 252 -3.31 9.24 16.28
CA TRP A 252 -2.10 8.66 15.68
C TRP A 252 -1.01 9.70 15.41
N MET A 253 -1.24 11.00 15.68
CA MET A 253 -0.29 12.06 15.36
C MET A 253 0.66 12.34 16.51
N ALA A 254 1.92 12.56 16.17
CA ALA A 254 2.94 12.97 17.12
C ALA A 254 2.67 14.39 17.67
N PRO A 255 3.11 14.70 18.91
CA PRO A 255 2.92 16.03 19.50
C PRO A 255 3.52 17.16 18.64
N GLU A 256 4.70 16.96 18.06
CA GLU A 256 5.33 17.93 17.16
C GLU A 256 4.58 18.05 15.82
N ALA A 257 3.91 17.00 15.38
CA ALA A 257 3.07 17.01 14.19
C ALA A 257 1.78 17.82 14.37
N LEU A 258 1.33 17.99 15.61
CA LEU A 258 0.17 18.81 16.00
C LEU A 258 0.54 20.28 16.26
N GLN A 259 1.79 20.56 16.65
CA GLN A 259 2.24 21.89 17.06
C GLN A 259 3.02 22.66 15.98
N LYS A 260 3.84 21.96 15.19
CA LYS A 260 4.77 22.57 14.24
C LYS A 260 4.25 22.51 12.82
N LYS A 261 4.72 23.44 11.98
CA LYS A 261 4.46 23.36 10.54
C LYS A 261 5.12 22.14 9.94
N SER A 262 4.55 21.62 8.84
CA SER A 262 5.09 20.46 8.13
C SER A 262 6.54 20.65 7.65
N SER A 263 7.00 21.89 7.44
CA SER A 263 8.40 22.20 7.08
C SER A 263 9.39 22.14 8.25
N GLU A 264 8.91 22.20 9.49
CA GLU A 264 9.72 22.39 10.70
C GLU A 264 9.83 21.11 11.56
N ARG A 265 9.13 20.04 11.16
CA ARG A 265 9.13 18.75 11.89
C ARG A 265 9.91 17.68 11.14
N ASN A 266 10.51 16.77 11.90
CA ASN A 266 11.03 15.52 11.35
C ASN A 266 9.84 14.59 11.07
N TRP A 267 9.55 14.35 9.79
CA TRP A 267 8.40 13.56 9.37
C TRP A 267 8.60 12.06 9.60
N GLU A 268 9.83 11.54 9.46
CA GLU A 268 10.16 10.14 9.75
C GLU A 268 9.91 9.82 11.24
N ALA A 269 10.33 10.74 12.12
CA ALA A 269 10.07 10.61 13.55
C ALA A 269 8.56 10.68 13.88
N SER A 270 7.83 11.58 13.24
CA SER A 270 6.37 11.65 13.39
C SER A 270 5.67 10.39 12.88
N ASP A 271 6.16 9.78 11.80
CA ASP A 271 5.61 8.51 11.29
C ASP A 271 5.89 7.36 12.27
N MET A 272 7.05 7.38 12.96
CA MET A 272 7.33 6.37 13.98
C MET A 272 6.43 6.47 15.19
N TRP A 273 6.00 7.68 15.56
CA TRP A 273 4.93 7.84 16.54
C TRP A 273 3.65 7.15 16.08
N SER A 274 3.21 7.44 14.86
CA SER A 274 2.00 6.86 14.28
C SER A 274 2.07 5.34 14.21
N PHE A 275 3.25 4.79 13.90
CA PHE A 275 3.50 3.34 13.94
C PHE A 275 3.43 2.78 15.37
N ALA A 276 3.93 3.49 16.38
CA ALA A 276 3.82 3.06 17.78
C ALA A 276 2.35 2.99 18.23
N ILE A 277 1.52 3.95 17.83
CA ILE A 277 0.07 3.92 18.11
C ILE A 277 -0.61 2.76 17.37
N LEU A 278 -0.21 2.47 16.13
CA LEU A 278 -0.69 1.27 15.40
C LEU A 278 -0.33 -0.04 16.11
N MET A 279 0.90 -0.15 16.62
CA MET A 279 1.35 -1.32 17.41
C MET A 279 0.50 -1.48 18.68
N TRP A 280 0.22 -0.37 19.36
CA TRP A 280 -0.66 -0.36 20.52
C TRP A 280 -2.07 -0.84 20.15
N GLU A 281 -2.65 -0.31 19.08
CA GLU A 281 -3.98 -0.66 18.56
C GLU A 281 -4.09 -2.14 18.15
N LEU A 282 -3.02 -2.68 17.54
CA LEU A 282 -2.91 -4.11 17.20
C LEU A 282 -2.82 -5.01 18.44
N ALA A 283 -2.19 -4.54 19.52
CA ALA A 283 -2.03 -5.28 20.76
C ALA A 283 -3.30 -5.26 21.63
N THR A 284 -3.95 -4.10 21.76
CA THR A 284 -5.13 -3.91 22.63
C THR A 284 -6.44 -4.24 21.95
N ARG A 285 -6.52 -4.09 20.62
CA ARG A 285 -7.78 -4.10 19.87
C ARG A 285 -8.74 -2.99 20.30
N GLU A 286 -8.19 -1.92 20.86
CA GLU A 286 -8.94 -0.75 21.29
C GLU A 286 -8.66 0.44 20.36
N VAL A 287 -9.65 1.31 20.21
CA VAL A 287 -9.46 2.59 19.51
C VAL A 287 -8.71 3.53 20.46
N PRO A 288 -7.59 4.16 20.03
CA PRO A 288 -6.81 5.03 20.91
C PRO A 288 -7.63 6.25 21.34
N PHE A 289 -7.74 6.44 22.66
CA PHE A 289 -8.50 7.54 23.28
C PHE A 289 -9.98 7.60 22.86
N ALA A 290 -10.64 6.44 22.76
CA ALA A 290 -12.02 6.31 22.28
C ALA A 290 -13.06 7.15 23.05
N ASP A 291 -12.75 7.51 24.30
CA ASP A 291 -13.58 8.29 25.22
C ASP A 291 -13.50 9.81 24.98
N LEU A 292 -12.57 10.27 24.15
CA LEU A 292 -12.31 11.69 23.91
C LEU A 292 -12.65 12.10 22.47
N THR A 293 -13.13 13.33 22.30
CA THR A 293 -13.33 13.90 20.98
C THR A 293 -11.99 14.18 20.28
N PRO A 294 -11.93 14.23 18.93
CA PRO A 294 -10.69 14.55 18.22
C PRO A 294 -10.03 15.86 18.67
N MET A 295 -10.82 16.90 18.99
CA MET A 295 -10.28 18.16 19.48
C MET A 295 -9.58 18.00 20.84
N GLU A 296 -10.23 17.31 21.78
CA GLU A 296 -9.66 17.03 23.11
C GLU A 296 -8.39 16.18 22.98
N VAL A 297 -8.41 15.11 22.19
CA VAL A 297 -7.24 14.27 21.93
C VAL A 297 -6.08 15.11 21.40
N GLY A 298 -6.32 15.93 20.37
CA GLY A 298 -5.29 16.78 19.78
C GLY A 298 -4.67 17.76 20.78
N MET A 299 -5.52 18.46 21.55
CA MET A 299 -5.07 19.42 22.56
C MET A 299 -4.29 18.75 23.68
N LYS A 300 -4.79 17.63 24.21
CA LYS A 300 -4.16 16.91 25.32
C LYS A 300 -2.83 16.24 24.92
N ILE A 301 -2.73 15.69 23.71
CA ILE A 301 -1.46 15.14 23.20
C ILE A 301 -0.42 16.24 23.05
N ALA A 302 -0.83 17.39 22.50
CA ALA A 302 0.06 18.51 22.22
C ALA A 302 0.52 19.25 23.47
N LEU A 303 -0.37 19.50 24.43
CA LEU A 303 -0.14 20.46 25.53
C LEU A 303 -0.12 19.82 26.92
N GLU A 304 -0.77 18.67 27.11
CA GLU A 304 -0.96 18.05 28.44
C GLU A 304 -0.20 16.73 28.61
N GLY A 305 0.51 16.28 27.58
CA GLY A 305 1.31 15.05 27.65
C GLY A 305 0.49 13.76 27.64
N LEU A 306 -0.74 13.77 27.11
CA LEU A 306 -1.57 12.55 26.98
C LEU A 306 -0.88 11.49 26.12
N ARG A 307 -0.77 10.25 26.62
CA ARG A 307 -0.19 9.09 25.93
C ARG A 307 -1.06 7.86 26.15
N VAL A 308 -0.93 6.88 25.26
CA VAL A 308 -1.54 5.55 25.45
C VAL A 308 -0.89 4.82 26.62
N THR A 309 -1.66 4.03 27.36
CA THR A 309 -1.17 3.19 28.45
C THR A 309 -0.64 1.87 27.89
N ILE A 310 0.53 1.43 28.34
CA ILE A 310 1.08 0.12 27.93
C ILE A 310 0.30 -0.97 28.68
N PRO A 311 -0.35 -1.92 28.00
CA PRO A 311 -1.09 -2.99 28.65
C PRO A 311 -0.18 -3.87 29.50
N PRO A 312 -0.65 -4.39 30.65
CA PRO A 312 0.10 -5.37 31.40
C PRO A 312 0.20 -6.70 30.62
N GLY A 313 1.30 -7.43 30.78
CA GLY A 313 1.48 -8.76 30.17
C GLY A 313 1.95 -8.77 28.71
N VAL A 314 2.37 -7.62 28.17
CA VAL A 314 3.07 -7.56 26.87
C VAL A 314 4.51 -8.07 27.06
N SER A 315 5.03 -8.79 26.06
CA SER A 315 6.43 -9.24 26.05
C SER A 315 7.38 -8.04 26.21
N PRO A 316 8.48 -8.17 26.99
CA PRO A 316 9.51 -7.13 27.10
C PRO A 316 10.14 -6.70 25.78
#